data_AF-A0A532V9K0-F1
#
_entry.id   AF-A0A532V9K0-F1
#
_cell.length_a   1.000
_cell.length_b   1.000
_cell.length_c   1.000
_cell.angle_alpha   90.00
_cell.angle_beta   90.00
_cell.angle_gamma   90.00
#
_symmetry.space_group_name_H-M   'P 1'
#
loop_
_entity.id
_entity.type
_entity.pdbx_description
1 polymer ?
#
loop_
_entity_poly.entity_id
_entity_poly.type
_entity_poly.pdbx_seq_one_letter_code
_entity_poly.pdbx_strand_id
1 'polypeptide(L)' 'MADNETKVIEAFKKAGEPLKAGQVVEATDIDAKEVGKIIKKLAKEGKLISPKRCYYGLP' A
#
# COMPACT_ATOMS: atom_id res chain seq x y z
N MET A 1 6.51 2.77 17.07
CA MET A 1 5.35 3.19 16.25
C MET A 1 5.59 2.66 14.85
N ALA A 2 5.10 1.45 14.58
CA ALA A 2 5.27 0.73 13.32
C ALA A 2 3.88 0.33 12.75
N ASP A 3 2.89 1.16 13.06
CA ASP A 3 1.48 0.89 12.84
C ASP A 3 1.05 1.24 11.41
N ASN A 4 1.78 2.16 10.76
CA ASN A 4 1.48 2.64 9.42
C ASN A 4 1.67 1.54 8.35
N GLU A 5 2.74 0.73 8.44
CA GLU A 5 2.98 -0.39 7.52
C GLU A 5 1.85 -1.42 7.59
N THR A 6 1.44 -1.80 8.80
CA THR A 6 0.34 -2.73 9.03
C THR A 6 -0.99 -2.17 8.54
N LYS A 7 -1.32 -0.91 8.85
CA LYS A 7 -2.54 -0.25 8.35
C LYS A 7 -2.60 -0.19 6.83
N VAL A 8 -1.47 0.11 6.18
CA VAL A 8 -1.37 0.10 4.71
C VAL A 8 -1.65 -1.31 4.17
N ILE A 9 -0.98 -2.33 4.71
CA ILE A 9 -1.18 -3.73 4.28
C ILE A 9 -2.62 -4.17 4.53
N GLU A 10 -3.21 -3.85 5.67
CA GLU A 10 -4.59 -4.19 6.01
C GLU A 10 -5.60 -3.46 5.12
N ALA A 11 -5.33 -2.21 4.74
CA ALA A 11 -6.16 -1.49 3.77
C ALA A 11 -6.06 -2.14 2.38
N PHE A 12 -4.88 -2.53 1.92
CA PHE A 12 -4.74 -3.32 0.69
C PHE A 12 -5.47 -4.67 0.80
N LYS A 13 -5.40 -5.34 1.95
CA LYS A 13 -6.04 -6.64 2.20
C LYS A 13 -7.56 -6.55 2.28
N LYS A 14 -8.08 -5.48 2.90
CA LYS A 14 -9.52 -5.17 2.95
C LYS A 14 -10.06 -4.74 1.61
N ALA A 15 -9.28 -3.99 0.84
CA ALA A 15 -9.70 -3.54 -0.48
C ALA A 15 -9.83 -4.71 -1.46
N GLY A 16 -9.03 -5.78 -1.30
CA GLY A 16 -9.12 -6.98 -2.15
C GLY A 16 -8.82 -6.73 -3.64
N GLU A 17 -8.44 -5.50 -3.97
CA GLU A 17 -8.18 -5.00 -5.30
C GLU A 17 -6.85 -4.24 -5.27
N PRO A 18 -6.14 -4.18 -6.41
CA PRO A 18 -4.92 -3.41 -6.43
C PRO A 18 -5.28 -1.92 -6.27
N LEU A 19 -4.72 -1.27 -5.26
CA LEU A 19 -4.94 0.15 -4.99
C LEU A 19 -3.73 0.98 -5.41
N LYS A 20 -3.95 2.27 -5.66
CA LYS A 20 -2.88 3.22 -5.93
C LYS A 20 -2.45 3.87 -4.62
N ALA A 21 -1.23 4.40 -4.56
CA ALA A 21 -0.73 5.10 -3.38
C ALA A 21 -1.69 6.19 -2.86
N GLY A 22 -2.36 6.94 -3.76
CA GLY A 22 -3.35 7.95 -3.38
C GLY A 22 -4.59 7.37 -2.68
N GLN A 23 -5.13 6.26 -3.17
CA GLN A 23 -6.29 5.62 -2.52
C GLN A 23 -5.93 5.06 -1.14
N VAL A 24 -4.69 4.59 -0.96
CA VAL A 24 -4.20 4.10 0.33
C VAL A 24 -4.06 5.27 1.31
N VAL A 25 -3.52 6.41 0.86
CA VAL A 25 -3.45 7.64 1.67
C VAL A 25 -4.83 8.04 2.17
N GLU A 26 -5.84 8.07 1.28
CA GLU A 26 -7.22 8.39 1.65
C GLU A 26 -7.88 7.33 2.54
N ALA A 27 -7.60 6.04 2.31
CA ALA A 27 -8.22 4.94 3.08
C ALA A 27 -7.59 4.73 4.46
N THR A 28 -6.30 5.05 4.61
CA THR A 28 -5.55 4.81 5.87
C THR A 28 -5.31 6.08 6.67
N ASP A 29 -5.59 7.25 6.08
CA ASP A 29 -5.26 8.56 6.64
C ASP A 29 -3.77 8.68 7.02
N ILE A 30 -2.91 8.05 6.20
CA ILE A 30 -1.45 8.06 6.38
C ILE A 30 -0.85 9.04 5.40
N ASP A 31 0.14 9.80 5.86
CA ASP A 31 0.85 10.78 5.07
C ASP A 31 1.40 10.18 3.75
N ALA A 32 1.23 10.88 2.64
CA ALA A 32 1.68 10.40 1.33
C ALA A 32 3.18 10.06 1.29
N LYS A 33 4.00 10.71 2.11
CA LYS A 33 5.42 10.38 2.28
C LYS A 33 5.63 9.03 2.94
N GLU A 34 4.85 8.73 3.97
CA GLU A 34 4.88 7.45 4.68
C GLU A 34 4.37 6.35 3.76
N VAL A 35 3.18 6.49 3.18
CA VAL A 35 2.61 5.52 2.22
C VAL A 35 3.58 5.25 1.07
N GLY A 36 4.21 6.29 0.51
CA GLY A 36 5.20 6.12 -0.57
C GLY A 36 6.45 5.34 -0.15
N LYS A 37 6.96 5.55 1.08
CA LYS A 37 8.07 4.75 1.63
C LYS A 37 7.66 3.30 1.86
N ILE A 38 6.47 3.10 2.42
CA ILE A 38 5.92 1.78 2.75
C ILE A 38 5.69 0.98 1.48
N ILE A 39 5.00 1.54 0.48
CA ILE A 39 4.75 0.89 -0.81
C ILE A 39 6.08 0.54 -1.49
N LYS A 40 7.09 1.44 -1.47
CA LYS A 40 8.41 1.12 -2.02
C LYS A 40 9.10 -0.03 -1.29
N LYS A 41 9.04 -0.07 0.05
CA LYS A 41 9.56 -1.19 0.83
C LYS A 41 8.83 -2.49 0.50
N LEU A 42 7.50 -2.48 0.54
CA LEU A 42 6.66 -3.66 0.30
C LEU A 42 6.77 -4.19 -1.13
N ALA A 43 6.85 -3.30 -2.11
CA ALA A 43 7.11 -3.66 -3.50
C ALA A 43 8.52 -4.26 -3.67
N LYS A 44 9.52 -3.74 -2.93
CA LYS A 44 10.88 -4.29 -2.91
C LYS A 44 10.96 -5.64 -2.19
N GLU A 45 10.13 -5.85 -1.18
CA GLU A 45 9.97 -7.14 -0.50
C GLU A 45 9.14 -8.16 -1.30
N GLY A 46 8.52 -7.77 -2.43
CA GLY A 46 7.66 -8.64 -3.23
C GLY A 46 6.29 -8.93 -2.61
N LYS A 47 5.91 -8.22 -1.54
CA LYS A 47 4.58 -8.32 -0.91
C LYS A 47 3.50 -7.61 -1.73
N LEU A 48 3.90 -6.68 -2.60
CA LEU A 48 3.01 -5.94 -3.50
C LEU A 48 3.35 -6.28 -4.94
N ILE A 49 2.37 -6.82 -5.67
CA ILE A 49 2.48 -7.11 -7.10
C ILE A 49 1.77 -5.99 -7.86
N SER A 50 2.42 -5.47 -8.91
CA SER A 50 1.85 -4.42 -9.75
C SER A 50 1.44 -4.99 -11.12
N PRO A 51 0.26 -5.64 -11.24
CA PRO A 51 -0.19 -6.24 -12.50
C PRO A 51 -0.54 -5.20 -13.57
N LYS A 52 -0.74 -3.93 -13.17
CA LYS A 52 -1.07 -2.82 -14.07
C LYS A 52 -0.36 -1.56 -13.58
N ARG A 53 0.06 -0.67 -14.50
CA ARG A 53 0.82 0.55 -14.17
C ARG A 53 0.10 1.37 -13.07
N CYS A 54 0.79 1.63 -11.96
CA CYS A 54 0.31 2.35 -10.76
C CYS A 54 -0.70 1.60 -9.86
N TYR A 55 -0.93 0.31 -10.06
CA TYR A 55 -1.83 -0.50 -9.24
C TYR A 55 -1.00 -1.45 -8.38
N TYR A 56 -1.13 -1.37 -7.06
CA TYR A 56 -0.39 -2.21 -6.11
C TYR A 56 -1.41 -3.12 -5.43
N GLY A 57 -1.32 -4.44 -5.65
CA GLY A 57 -2.19 -5.43 -5.02
C GLY A 57 -1.39 -6.44 -4.21
N LEU A 58 -2.00 -6.99 -3.17
CA LEU A 58 -1.48 -8.21 -2.55
C LEU A 58 -1.62 -9.37 -3.55
N PRO A 59 -0.68 -10.34 -3.57
CA PRO A 59 -0.83 -11.59 -4.29
C PRO A 59 -2.09 -12.36 -3.91
#